data_AF-A0A382TI08-F1
#
_entry.id   AF-A0A382TI08-F1
#
_cell.length_a   1.000
_cell.length_b   1.000
_cell.length_c   1.000
_cell.angle_alpha   90.00
_cell.angle_beta   90.00
_cell.angle_gamma   90.00
#
_symmetry.space_group_name_H-M   'P 1'
#
loop_
_entity.id
_entity.type
_entity.pdbx_description
1 polymer ?
#
loop_
_entity_poly.entity_id
_entity_poly.type
_entity_poly.pdbx_seq_one_letter_code
_entity_poly.pdbx_strand_id
1 'polypeptide(L)' 'DFEVRHINANDRTVEGLDLVGKPAFTIQFHPEACPGPHDASPLFDRFSDMVSEHLADAQRALVRGGER' A
#
# COMPACT_ATOMS: atom_id res chain seq x y z
N ASP A 1 8.98 2.84 -11.93
CA ASP A 1 8.17 4.03 -12.27
C ASP A 1 7.11 4.27 -11.22
N PHE A 2 6.54 5.47 -11.17
CA PHE A 2 5.47 5.81 -10.22
C PHE A 2 4.21 6.19 -10.97
N GLU A 3 3.06 5.78 -10.43
CA GLU A 3 1.74 6.17 -10.92
C GLU A 3 1.00 7.00 -9.86
N VAL A 4 0.34 8.07 -10.30
CA VAL A 4 -0.45 8.93 -9.42
C VAL A 4 -1.75 8.23 -9.05
N ARG A 5 -1.96 7.99 -7.75
CA ARG A 5 -3.19 7.36 -7.24
C ARG A 5 -4.19 8.38 -6.69
N HIS A 6 -3.70 9.36 -5.93
CA HIS A 6 -4.56 10.37 -5.33
C HIS A 6 -4.14 11.76 -5.79
N ILE A 7 -5.12 12.57 -6.15
CA ILE A 7 -4.95 13.96 -6.55
C ILE A 7 -5.89 14.79 -5.69
N ASN A 8 -5.37 15.88 -5.12
CA ASN A 8 -6.16 16.82 -4.35
C ASN A 8 -7.25 17.45 -5.23
N ALA A 9 -8.49 17.48 -4.73
CA ALA A 9 -9.63 17.99 -5.49
C ALA A 9 -9.58 19.53 -5.67
N ASN A 10 -8.93 20.26 -4.75
CA ASN A 10 -8.93 21.72 -4.74
C ASN A 10 -7.86 22.30 -5.65
N ASP A 11 -6.61 21.84 -5.52
CA ASP A 11 -5.45 22.45 -6.16
C ASP A 11 -4.68 21.53 -7.12
N ARG A 12 -5.17 20.29 -7.29
CA ARG A 12 -4.58 19.28 -8.18
C ARG A 12 -3.18 18.81 -7.80
N THR A 13 -2.74 19.05 -6.56
CA THR A 13 -1.49 18.47 -6.03
C THR A 13 -1.59 16.95 -5.90
N VAL A 14 -0.44 16.27 -5.92
CA VAL A 14 -0.37 14.81 -5.77
C VAL A 14 -0.45 14.46 -4.29
N GLU A 15 -1.37 13.54 -3.95
CA GLU A 15 -1.65 13.14 -2.57
C GLU A 15 -1.31 11.65 -2.31
N GLY A 16 -0.86 10.91 -3.32
CA GLY A 16 -0.44 9.53 -3.18
C GLY A 16 0.04 8.90 -4.47
N LEU A 17 1.02 8.01 -4.34
CA LEU A 17 1.70 7.34 -5.45
C LEU A 17 1.70 5.83 -5.25
N ASP A 18 1.61 5.08 -6.34
CA ASP A 18 1.96 3.66 -6.37
C ASP A 18 3.31 3.46 -7.08
N LEU A 19 4.13 2.54 -6.56
CA LEU A 19 5.37 2.13 -7.21
C LEU A 19 5.10 0.97 -8.17
N VAL A 20 5.32 1.20 -9.46
CA VAL A 20 5.13 0.18 -10.49
C VAL A 20 6.11 -0.98 -10.29
N GLY A 21 5.58 -2.20 -10.28
CA GLY A 21 6.37 -3.43 -10.18
C GLY A 21 6.80 -3.83 -8.78
N LYS A 22 6.37 -3.09 -7.73
CA LYS A 22 6.61 -3.46 -6.33
C LYS A 22 5.36 -3.22 -5.48
N PRO A 23 5.12 -4.02 -4.44
CA PRO A 23 4.03 -3.77 -3.49
C PRO A 23 4.42 -2.63 -2.55
N ALA A 24 4.39 -1.39 -3.05
CA ALA A 24 4.63 -0.19 -2.26
C ALA A 24 3.76 0.96 -2.75
N PHE A 25 3.21 1.73 -1.80
CA PHE A 25 2.45 2.93 -2.07
C PHE A 25 2.73 4.00 -1.01
N THR A 26 2.39 5.25 -1.31
CA THR A 26 2.49 6.39 -0.39
C THR A 26 1.21 7.21 -0.39
N ILE A 27 1.05 7.99 0.66
CA ILE A 27 0.01 9.01 0.82
C ILE A 27 0.60 10.23 1.51
N GLN A 28 0.02 11.40 1.24
CA GLN A 28 0.42 12.66 1.85
C GLN A 28 -0.47 13.07 3.04
N PHE A 29 -1.70 12.56 3.09
CA PHE A 29 -2.63 12.76 4.20
C PHE A 29 -2.49 11.69 5.29
N HIS A 30 -3.16 11.94 6.41
CA HIS A 30 -3.14 11.11 7.63
C HIS A 30 -4.31 10.11 7.65
N PRO A 31 -4.10 8.82 7.32
CA PRO A 31 -5.17 7.81 7.27
C PRO A 31 -5.67 7.36 8.65
N GLU A 32 -4.87 7.59 9.69
CA GLU A 32 -5.19 7.31 11.09
C GLU A 32 -6.29 8.21 11.63
N ALA A 33 -6.45 9.40 11.03
CA ALA A 33 -7.25 10.50 11.54
C ALA A 33 -6.91 10.84 13.02
N CYS A 34 -7.73 11.66 13.70
CA CYS A 34 -7.53 12.20 15.06
C CYS A 34 -6.80 13.56 15.14
N PRO A 35 -7.50 14.68 14.90
CA PRO A 35 -8.90 14.79 14.46
C PRO A 35 -9.05 14.57 12.95
N GLY A 36 -10.25 14.22 12.48
CA GLY A 36 -10.54 14.10 11.04
C GLY A 36 -11.50 12.96 10.69
N PRO A 37 -11.93 12.85 9.42
CA PRO A 37 -12.75 11.74 8.95
C PRO A 37 -11.92 10.46 8.82
N HIS A 38 -12.55 9.31 9.05
CA HIS A 38 -11.92 7.99 8.95
C HIS A 38 -12.00 7.38 7.53
N ASP A 39 -12.30 8.18 6.52
CA ASP A 39 -12.51 7.72 5.13
C ASP A 39 -11.24 7.08 4.52
N ALA A 40 -10.07 7.40 5.06
CA ALA A 40 -8.77 6.90 4.63
C ALA A 40 -8.28 5.66 5.39
N SER A 41 -8.98 5.23 6.44
CA SER A 41 -8.58 4.05 7.24
C SER A 41 -8.46 2.73 6.47
N PRO A 42 -9.21 2.47 5.36
CA PRO A 42 -9.01 1.26 4.54
C PRO A 42 -7.60 1.12 3.93
N LEU A 43 -6.78 2.18 3.94
CA LEU A 43 -5.38 2.09 3.50
C LEU A 43 -4.53 1.23 4.44
N PHE A 44 -4.91 1.09 5.71
CA PHE A 44 -4.27 0.14 6.62
C PHE A 44 -4.58 -1.30 6.24
N ASP A 45 -5.82 -1.59 5.85
CA ASP A 45 -6.20 -2.93 5.39
C ASP A 45 -5.41 -3.30 4.12
N ARG A 46 -5.36 -2.38 3.14
CA ARG A 46 -4.53 -2.55 1.94
C ARG A 46 -3.07 -2.88 2.29
N PHE A 47 -2.48 -2.15 3.24
CA PHE A 47 -1.11 -2.42 3.67
C PHE A 47 -0.97 -3.79 4.35
N SER A 48 -1.94 -4.16 5.20
CA SER A 48 -1.96 -5.47 5.87
C SER A 48 -2.04 -6.62 4.89
N ASP A 49 -2.88 -6.50 3.86
CA ASP A 49 -3.03 -7.49 2.79
C ASP A 49 -1.71 -7.66 2.02
N MET A 50 -1.06 -6.56 1.65
CA MET A 50 0.24 -6.59 0.95
C MET A 50 1.33 -7.30 1.77
N VAL A 51 1.39 -7.05 3.07
CA VAL A 51 2.35 -7.73 3.96
C VAL A 51 2.02 -9.22 4.07
N SER A 52 0.74 -9.56 4.23
CA SER A 52 0.27 -10.94 4.33
C SER A 52 0.60 -11.76 3.07
N GLU A 53 0.36 -11.18 1.89
CA GLU A 53 0.73 -11.79 0.61
C GLU A 53 2.23 -12.01 0.50
N HIS A 54 3.05 -11.01 0.84
CA HIS A 54 4.50 -11.12 0.78
C HIS A 54 5.04 -12.24 1.69
N LEU A 55 4.50 -12.37 2.90
CA LEU A 55 4.88 -13.42 3.83
C LEU A 55 4.45 -14.81 3.32
N ALA A 56 3.24 -14.93 2.75
CA ALA A 56 2.77 -16.18 2.18
C ALA A 56 3.64 -16.64 1.00
N ASP A 57 4.06 -15.71 0.14
CA ASP A 57 4.95 -16.01 -0.99
C ASP A 57 6.35 -16.42 -0.54
N ALA A 58 6.89 -15.74 0.48
CA ALA A 58 8.16 -16.14 1.10
C ALA A 58 8.10 -17.57 1.67
N GLN A 59 7.01 -17.92 2.36
CA GLN A 59 6.77 -19.27 2.87
C GLN A 59 6.67 -20.31 1.75
N ARG A 60 5.96 -20.02 0.66
CA ARG A 60 5.86 -20.93 -0.50
C ARG A 60 7.23 -21.15 -1.16
N ALA A 61 8.05 -20.11 -1.28
CA ALA A 61 9.39 -20.20 -1.84
C ALA A 61 10.30 -21.08 -0.98
N LEU A 62 10.22 -20.97 0.34
CA LEU A 62 10.94 -21.83 1.29
C LEU A 62 10.55 -23.31 1.13
N VAL A 63 9.26 -23.62 1.06
CA VAL A 63 8.77 -25.01 0.91
C VAL A 63 9.27 -25.62 -0.40
N ARG A 64 9.17 -24.89 -1.52
CA ARG A 64 9.62 -25.37 -2.84
C ARG A 64 11.15 -25.46 -2.96
N GLY A 65 11.89 -24.67 -2.19
CA GLY A 65 13.34 -24.68 -2.16
C GLY A 65 13.96 -25.86 -1.40
N GLY A 66 13.17 -26.53 -0.54
CA GLY A 66 13.59 -27.68 0.26
C GLY A 66 13.36 -29.05 -0.39
N GLU A 67 12.76 -29.11 -1.58
CA GLU A 67 12.49 -30.36 -2.33
C GLU A 67 13.60 -30.73 -3.34
N ARG A 68 14.83 -30.23 -3.14
CA ARG A 68 16.02 -30.63 -3.91
C ARG A 68 17.09 -31.23 -3.01
#